data_AF-A0A8T0PK21-F1
#
_entry.id   AF-A0A8T0PK21-F1
#
_cell.length_a   1.000
_cell.length_b   1.000
_cell.length_c   1.000
_cell.angle_alpha   90.00
_cell.angle_beta   90.00
_cell.angle_gamma   90.00
#
_symmetry.space_group_name_H-M   'P 1'
#
loop_
_entity.id
_entity.type
_entity.pdbx_description
1 polymer ?
#
loop_
_entity_poly.entity_id
_entity_poly.type
_entity_poly.pdbx_seq_one_letter_code
_entity_poly.pdbx_strand_id
1 'polypeptide(L)'
;MTTRAYQIMAELYGGIENCLYTEGDAKNLRVEYRAEYRGKDVKATLEYFEELKKEDPEFYYSYTLDEFDRVENLFWVDGAARRAYELYSDCLSFDTTYLTNAYNMPCAPFIGIDKNSITIQLGCGFLRNEKTEGFVWLFTEFKKAMGSKDPANIITNQDIAMKAAIVEVFVSSVHRNYRWHIMENARKTMGPFLDSKGDGKQELADDFKDCIDNSFTPAEFEQKWQAFLDKYELNNDERFQHLYDMRHCWIPAYFMHCFFPFLQTTARSEGFNAILKRYVNPKNSMLNFVQQYKKIQQRIFSKQDLQEAATATKVPRYLTGHPMEHQMKKAYTRRLFNVFQHELQLSSSYYVVHVEGDDLIDVVPYRRCPDLLYGTRTFRVTSFRVEGLYSYTCCKFDRY
;
A
#
# COMPACT_ATOMS: atom_id res chain seq x y z
N MET A 1 -23.89 -5.78 16.63
CA MET A 1 -23.24 -4.85 17.59
C MET A 1 -22.28 -5.67 18.44
N THR A 2 -21.06 -5.19 18.75
CA THR A 2 -20.16 -5.85 19.70
C THR A 2 -20.55 -5.47 21.13
N THR A 3 -20.29 -6.31 22.13
CA THR A 3 -20.62 -6.05 23.55
C THR A 3 -20.12 -4.71 24.07
N ARG A 4 -18.97 -4.28 23.57
CA ARG A 4 -18.40 -2.95 23.88
C ARG A 4 -19.20 -1.78 23.32
N ALA A 5 -19.83 -1.95 22.16
CA ALA A 5 -20.69 -0.91 21.56
C ALA A 5 -22.06 -0.85 22.27
N TYR A 6 -22.54 -1.99 22.78
CA TYR A 6 -23.74 -2.02 23.61
C TYR A 6 -23.53 -1.36 24.98
N GLN A 7 -22.36 -1.57 25.60
CA GLN A 7 -21.99 -0.86 26.83
C GLN A 7 -21.90 0.66 26.66
N ILE A 8 -21.31 1.14 25.54
CA ILE A 8 -21.27 2.57 25.22
C ILE A 8 -22.68 3.13 25.04
N MET A 9 -23.57 2.39 24.37
CA MET A 9 -24.97 2.79 24.26
C MET A 9 -25.63 2.86 25.63
N ALA A 10 -25.42 1.85 26.49
CA ALA A 10 -25.94 1.87 27.86
C ALA A 10 -25.45 3.07 28.67
N GLU A 11 -24.18 3.44 28.54
CA GLU A 11 -23.66 4.66 29.17
C GLU A 11 -24.33 5.93 28.61
N LEU A 12 -24.53 6.02 27.29
CA LEU A 12 -25.20 7.16 26.65
C LEU A 12 -26.67 7.29 27.04
N TYR A 13 -27.36 6.17 27.28
CA TYR A 13 -28.75 6.14 27.73
C TYR A 13 -28.88 6.13 29.27
N GLY A 14 -27.78 6.26 30.01
CA GLY A 14 -27.81 6.37 31.48
C GLY A 14 -28.13 5.06 32.21
N GLY A 15 -27.88 3.91 31.58
CA GLY A 15 -28.12 2.58 32.13
C GLY A 15 -28.47 1.56 31.05
N ILE A 16 -28.24 0.27 31.32
CA ILE A 16 -28.63 -0.83 30.41
C ILE A 16 -30.16 -0.91 30.34
N GLU A 17 -30.82 -0.66 31.46
CA GLU A 17 -32.27 -0.57 31.65
C GLU A 17 -32.95 0.51 30.80
N ASN A 18 -32.18 1.51 30.35
CA ASN A 18 -32.66 2.62 29.52
C ASN A 18 -32.37 2.42 28.03
N CYS A 19 -31.68 1.34 27.65
CA CYS A 19 -31.47 0.99 26.24
C CYS A 19 -32.73 0.33 25.66
N LEU A 20 -33.34 0.99 24.67
CA LEU A 20 -34.52 0.50 23.96
C LEU A 20 -34.26 -0.73 23.07
N TYR A 21 -32.99 -1.10 22.85
CA TYR A 21 -32.59 -2.16 21.94
C TYR A 21 -31.47 -2.98 22.57
N THR A 22 -31.57 -4.30 22.55
CA THR A 22 -30.59 -5.23 23.11
C THR A 22 -29.57 -5.70 22.06
N GLU A 23 -28.51 -6.39 22.51
CA GLU A 23 -27.65 -7.15 21.59
C GLU A 23 -28.43 -8.16 20.74
N GLY A 24 -29.50 -8.73 21.30
CA GLY A 24 -30.41 -9.65 20.63
C GLY A 24 -31.15 -8.96 19.49
N ASP A 25 -31.66 -7.75 19.71
CA ASP A 25 -32.38 -6.97 18.70
C ASP A 25 -31.46 -6.60 17.54
N ALA A 26 -30.21 -6.22 17.81
CA ALA A 26 -29.22 -5.98 16.77
C ALA A 26 -28.86 -7.25 15.96
N LYS A 27 -28.91 -8.44 16.58
CA LYS A 27 -28.72 -9.73 15.88
C LYS A 27 -29.97 -10.08 15.06
N ASN A 28 -31.17 -9.89 15.61
CA ASN A 28 -32.45 -10.16 14.96
C ASN A 28 -32.66 -9.26 13.75
N LEU A 29 -32.44 -7.95 13.90
CA LEU A 29 -32.48 -6.98 12.81
C LEU A 29 -31.50 -7.36 11.67
N ARG A 30 -30.32 -7.88 12.02
CA ARG A 30 -29.34 -8.36 11.04
C ARG A 30 -29.81 -9.62 10.31
N VAL A 31 -30.54 -10.51 10.98
CA VAL A 31 -31.16 -11.70 10.36
C VAL A 31 -32.32 -11.30 9.47
N GLU A 32 -33.14 -10.35 9.91
CA GLU A 32 -34.28 -9.79 9.17
C GLU A 32 -33.82 -9.09 7.88
N TYR A 33 -32.84 -8.18 7.97
CA TYR A 33 -32.21 -7.60 6.77
C TYR A 33 -31.67 -8.68 5.82
N ARG A 34 -31.01 -9.72 6.34
CA ARG A 34 -30.50 -10.81 5.49
C ARG A 34 -31.61 -11.59 4.78
N ALA A 35 -32.74 -11.79 5.44
CA ALA A 35 -33.89 -12.47 4.86
C ALA A 35 -34.56 -11.61 3.78
N GLU A 36 -34.67 -10.30 4.01
CA GLU A 36 -35.27 -9.33 3.11
C GLU A 36 -34.52 -9.20 1.77
N TYR A 37 -33.17 -9.23 1.80
CA TYR A 37 -32.34 -9.06 0.60
C TYR A 37 -32.02 -10.37 -0.14
N ARG A 38 -32.47 -11.53 0.34
CA ARG A 38 -32.17 -12.83 -0.29
C ARG A 38 -32.82 -12.92 -1.68
N GLY A 39 -32.00 -12.82 -2.74
CA GLY A 39 -32.46 -12.80 -4.14
C GLY A 39 -32.78 -11.41 -4.72
N LYS A 40 -32.74 -10.35 -3.91
CA LYS A 40 -32.93 -8.94 -4.34
C LYS A 40 -31.69 -8.07 -4.13
N ASP A 41 -30.70 -8.55 -3.40
CA ASP A 41 -29.52 -7.78 -2.97
C ASP A 41 -28.76 -7.11 -4.13
N VAL A 42 -28.53 -7.83 -5.22
CA VAL A 42 -27.84 -7.28 -6.40
C VAL A 42 -28.65 -6.14 -7.00
N LYS A 43 -29.96 -6.35 -7.20
CA LYS A 43 -30.86 -5.31 -7.73
C LYS A 43 -30.88 -4.08 -6.81
N ALA A 44 -31.01 -4.28 -5.51
CA ALA A 44 -30.98 -3.21 -4.53
C ALA A 44 -29.62 -2.48 -4.49
N THR A 45 -28.52 -3.19 -4.74
CA THR A 45 -27.18 -2.59 -4.88
C THR A 45 -27.10 -1.68 -6.12
N LEU A 46 -27.64 -2.12 -7.25
CA LEU A 46 -27.67 -1.32 -8.48
C LEU A 46 -28.60 -0.10 -8.34
N GLU A 47 -29.77 -0.26 -7.72
CA GLU A 47 -30.66 0.85 -7.38
C GLU A 47 -29.98 1.86 -6.46
N TYR A 48 -29.24 1.39 -5.46
CA TYR A 48 -28.44 2.25 -4.59
C TYR A 48 -27.33 2.98 -5.34
N PHE A 49 -26.68 2.34 -6.32
CA PHE A 49 -25.71 3.04 -7.18
C PHE A 49 -26.34 4.13 -8.03
N GLU A 50 -27.57 3.94 -8.53
CA GLU A 50 -28.31 5.00 -9.22
C GLU A 50 -28.67 6.17 -8.27
N GLU A 51 -28.95 5.90 -7.00
CA GLU A 51 -29.10 6.95 -5.98
C GLU A 51 -27.78 7.69 -5.74
N LEU A 52 -26.67 6.97 -5.58
CA LEU A 52 -25.34 7.58 -5.41
C LEU A 52 -24.97 8.44 -6.62
N LYS A 53 -25.33 8.02 -7.83
CA LYS A 53 -25.07 8.77 -9.07
C LYS A 53 -25.88 10.06 -9.18
N LYS A 54 -27.06 10.11 -8.55
CA LYS A 54 -27.85 11.37 -8.44
C LYS A 54 -27.21 12.32 -7.43
N GLU A 55 -26.67 11.81 -6.33
CA GLU A 55 -25.96 12.60 -5.31
C GLU A 55 -24.60 13.10 -5.80
N ASP A 56 -23.88 12.25 -6.52
CA ASP A 56 -22.53 12.46 -7.04
C ASP A 56 -22.51 12.11 -8.54
N PRO A 57 -22.67 13.11 -9.43
CA PRO A 57 -22.68 12.89 -10.88
C PRO A 57 -21.39 12.27 -11.44
N GLU A 58 -20.28 12.34 -10.70
CA GLU A 58 -19.01 11.70 -11.05
C GLU A 58 -18.88 10.27 -10.52
N PHE A 59 -19.86 9.78 -9.75
CA PHE A 59 -19.93 8.37 -9.36
C PHE A 59 -19.99 7.47 -10.59
N TYR A 60 -19.12 6.46 -10.62
CA TYR A 60 -19.03 5.50 -11.70
C TYR A 60 -19.19 4.08 -11.17
N TYR A 61 -19.94 3.26 -11.89
CA TYR A 61 -20.00 1.83 -11.65
C TYR A 61 -20.19 1.08 -12.97
N SER A 62 -19.78 -0.18 -13.00
CA SER A 62 -19.87 -1.08 -14.14
C SER A 62 -20.00 -2.52 -13.67
N TYR A 63 -20.70 -3.36 -14.43
CA TYR A 63 -20.88 -4.77 -14.09
C TYR A 63 -21.04 -5.63 -15.34
N THR A 64 -20.76 -6.92 -15.21
CA THR A 64 -21.05 -7.96 -16.21
C THR A 64 -22.08 -8.94 -15.66
N LEU A 65 -22.81 -9.59 -16.56
CA LEU A 65 -23.76 -10.66 -16.24
C LEU A 65 -23.27 -11.97 -16.86
N ASP A 66 -23.52 -13.08 -16.18
CA ASP A 66 -23.34 -14.42 -16.76
C ASP A 66 -24.53 -14.83 -17.63
N GLU A 67 -24.46 -16.03 -18.21
CA GLU A 67 -25.50 -16.62 -19.06
C GLU A 67 -26.88 -16.79 -18.39
N PHE A 68 -26.95 -16.64 -17.06
CA PHE A 68 -28.17 -16.72 -16.26
C PHE A 68 -28.59 -15.36 -15.69
N ASP A 69 -28.09 -14.25 -16.27
CA ASP A 69 -28.36 -12.87 -15.85
C ASP A 69 -27.92 -12.57 -14.40
N ARG A 70 -26.91 -13.29 -13.88
CA ARG A 70 -26.37 -13.04 -12.54
C ARG A 70 -25.13 -12.19 -12.65
N VAL A 71 -25.00 -11.17 -11.80
CA VAL A 71 -23.78 -10.34 -11.73
C VAL A 71 -22.56 -11.20 -11.54
N GLU A 72 -21.65 -11.11 -12.51
CA GLU A 72 -20.40 -11.85 -12.57
C GLU A 72 -19.27 -10.98 -12.04
N ASN A 73 -19.13 -9.76 -12.55
CA ASN A 73 -18.17 -8.80 -12.02
C ASN A 73 -18.87 -7.47 -11.74
N LEU A 74 -18.40 -6.74 -10.74
CA LEU A 74 -18.91 -5.43 -10.35
C LEU A 74 -17.74 -4.53 -9.96
N PHE A 75 -17.77 -3.28 -10.39
CA PHE A 75 -16.80 -2.24 -10.05
C PHE A 75 -17.54 -0.95 -9.74
N TRP A 76 -17.08 -0.20 -8.74
CA TRP A 76 -17.59 1.14 -8.45
C TRP A 76 -16.53 2.06 -7.85
N VAL A 77 -16.72 3.36 -8.05
CA VAL A 77 -15.86 4.42 -7.53
C VAL A 77 -16.64 5.74 -7.40
N ASP A 78 -16.40 6.47 -6.33
CA ASP A 78 -16.97 7.81 -6.11
C ASP A 78 -16.16 8.91 -6.81
N GLY A 79 -16.81 10.05 -7.09
CA GLY A 79 -16.19 11.18 -7.78
C GLY A 79 -14.99 11.76 -7.05
N ALA A 80 -15.02 11.78 -5.71
CA ALA A 80 -13.89 12.28 -4.93
C ALA A 80 -12.65 11.38 -5.07
N ALA A 81 -12.82 10.06 -5.13
CA ALA A 81 -11.75 9.10 -5.42
C ALA A 81 -11.19 9.28 -6.84
N ARG A 82 -12.04 9.56 -7.84
CA ARG A 82 -11.61 9.85 -9.22
C ARG A 82 -10.75 11.11 -9.29
N ARG A 83 -11.19 12.21 -8.67
CA ARG A 83 -10.40 13.45 -8.56
C ARG A 83 -9.10 13.26 -7.77
N ALA A 84 -9.14 12.42 -6.73
CA ALA A 84 -7.93 12.07 -5.98
C ALA A 84 -6.92 11.30 -6.86
N TYR A 85 -7.38 10.42 -7.74
CA TYR A 85 -6.50 9.68 -8.65
C TYR A 85 -5.77 10.60 -9.63
N GLU A 86 -6.39 11.67 -10.11
CA GLU A 86 -5.74 12.64 -11.00
C GLU A 86 -4.44 13.20 -10.38
N LEU A 87 -4.46 13.42 -9.06
CA LEU A 87 -3.36 13.97 -8.27
C LEU A 87 -2.42 12.92 -7.68
N TYR A 88 -2.92 11.71 -7.40
CA TYR A 88 -2.22 10.69 -6.59
C TYR A 88 -2.14 9.32 -7.29
N SER A 89 -1.94 9.31 -8.61
CA SER A 89 -1.78 8.09 -9.41
C SER A 89 -0.36 7.51 -9.39
N ASP A 90 0.56 8.07 -8.58
CA ASP A 90 1.99 7.70 -8.61
C ASP A 90 2.24 6.26 -8.16
N CYS A 91 1.41 5.74 -7.26
CA CYS A 91 1.49 4.35 -6.83
C CYS A 91 0.13 3.79 -6.44
N LEU A 92 -0.22 2.65 -7.04
CA LEU A 92 -1.46 1.92 -6.79
C LEU A 92 -1.16 0.59 -6.11
N SER A 93 -1.79 0.35 -4.97
CA SER A 93 -1.77 -0.91 -4.24
C SER A 93 -3.06 -1.67 -4.57
N PHE A 94 -2.91 -2.90 -5.02
CA PHE A 94 -4.04 -3.77 -5.36
C PHE A 94 -3.80 -5.17 -4.79
N ASP A 95 -4.82 -5.73 -4.14
CA ASP A 95 -4.79 -7.09 -3.61
C ASP A 95 -6.22 -7.58 -3.47
N THR A 96 -6.48 -8.82 -3.87
CA THR A 96 -7.78 -9.43 -3.64
C THR A 96 -7.82 -10.01 -2.24
N THR A 97 -8.78 -9.52 -1.46
CA THR A 97 -8.98 -10.06 -0.13
C THR A 97 -9.88 -11.28 -0.19
N TYR A 98 -9.53 -12.30 0.60
CA TYR A 98 -10.40 -13.42 0.96
C TYR A 98 -11.64 -12.98 1.78
N LEU A 99 -12.06 -11.71 1.68
CA LEU A 99 -13.38 -11.27 2.11
C LEU A 99 -14.35 -11.54 0.96
N THR A 100 -14.78 -12.79 0.89
CA THR A 100 -15.92 -13.17 0.09
C THR A 100 -17.19 -12.55 0.66
N ASN A 101 -17.97 -11.85 -0.17
CA ASN A 101 -19.35 -11.49 0.19
C ASN A 101 -20.24 -12.74 0.33
N ALA A 102 -21.54 -12.58 0.58
CA ALA A 102 -22.48 -13.70 0.68
C ALA A 102 -22.54 -14.61 -0.58
N TYR A 103 -21.95 -14.17 -1.70
CA TYR A 103 -21.89 -14.87 -2.99
C TYR A 103 -20.51 -15.47 -3.30
N ASN A 104 -19.58 -15.50 -2.34
CA ASN A 104 -18.23 -16.00 -2.57
C ASN A 104 -17.40 -15.21 -3.60
N MET A 105 -17.74 -13.93 -3.83
CA MET A 105 -16.99 -13.06 -4.74
C MET A 105 -15.82 -12.39 -4.03
N PRO A 106 -14.57 -12.55 -4.51
CA PRO A 106 -13.41 -11.84 -3.97
C PRO A 106 -13.60 -10.32 -4.06
N CYS A 107 -13.22 -9.63 -2.98
CA CYS A 107 -13.22 -8.18 -2.90
C CYS A 107 -11.86 -7.64 -3.35
N ALA A 108 -11.88 -6.73 -4.31
CA ALA A 108 -10.71 -6.19 -5.01
C ALA A 108 -10.62 -4.66 -4.84
N PRO A 109 -10.15 -4.16 -3.68
CA PRO A 109 -9.99 -2.73 -3.44
C PRO A 109 -8.78 -2.15 -4.17
N PHE A 110 -8.94 -0.94 -4.70
CA PHE A 110 -7.87 -0.11 -5.24
C PHE A 110 -7.42 0.90 -4.20
N ILE A 111 -6.15 0.88 -3.82
CA ILE A 111 -5.63 1.66 -2.70
C ILE A 111 -4.51 2.58 -3.13
N GLY A 112 -4.62 3.87 -2.80
CA GLY A 112 -3.60 4.89 -3.06
C GLY A 112 -3.11 5.55 -1.78
N ILE A 113 -2.26 6.56 -1.94
CA ILE A 113 -1.76 7.41 -0.86
C ILE A 113 -1.84 8.88 -1.28
N ASP A 114 -2.35 9.74 -0.41
CA ASP A 114 -2.38 11.19 -0.63
C ASP A 114 -1.08 11.90 -0.19
N LYS A 115 -1.01 13.22 -0.44
CA LYS A 115 0.08 14.13 0.02
C LYS A 115 0.33 14.16 1.54
N ASN A 116 -0.55 13.58 2.36
CA ASN A 116 -0.40 13.47 3.81
C ASN A 116 0.00 12.06 4.25
N SER A 117 0.39 11.18 3.32
CA SER A 117 0.66 9.77 3.58
C SER A 117 -0.53 9.03 4.22
N ILE A 118 -1.76 9.48 3.93
CA ILE A 118 -3.01 8.83 4.30
C ILE A 118 -3.40 7.87 3.18
N THR A 119 -3.81 6.68 3.58
CA THR A 119 -4.34 5.67 2.66
C THR A 119 -5.71 6.10 2.18
N ILE A 120 -5.89 6.16 0.86
CA ILE A 120 -7.14 6.51 0.19
C ILE A 120 -7.67 5.32 -0.60
N GLN A 121 -9.00 5.20 -0.70
CA GLN A 121 -9.63 4.21 -1.58
C GLN A 121 -9.91 4.86 -2.92
N LEU A 122 -9.41 4.24 -3.98
CA LEU A 122 -9.52 4.68 -5.36
C LEU A 122 -10.59 3.91 -6.14
N GLY A 123 -11.40 3.10 -5.44
CA GLY A 123 -12.42 2.25 -6.04
C GLY A 123 -12.38 0.85 -5.45
N CYS A 124 -13.38 0.06 -5.80
CA CYS A 124 -13.48 -1.32 -5.36
C CYS A 124 -14.24 -2.15 -6.38
N GLY A 125 -13.94 -3.44 -6.44
CA GLY A 125 -14.69 -4.39 -7.24
C GLY A 125 -14.98 -5.70 -6.52
N PHE A 126 -15.96 -6.41 -7.05
CA PHE A 126 -16.22 -7.81 -6.80
C PHE A 126 -16.03 -8.60 -8.09
N LEU A 127 -15.28 -9.69 -8.01
CA LEU A 127 -15.07 -10.59 -9.14
C LEU A 127 -15.78 -11.92 -8.90
N ARG A 128 -16.22 -12.62 -9.96
CA ARG A 128 -16.73 -13.99 -9.84
C ARG A 128 -15.62 -14.95 -9.42
N ASN A 129 -14.44 -14.77 -10.00
CA ASN A 129 -13.26 -15.57 -9.79
C ASN A 129 -11.99 -14.74 -10.08
N GLU A 130 -10.84 -15.21 -9.60
CA GLU A 130 -9.53 -14.56 -9.77
C GLU A 130 -8.85 -15.07 -11.05
N LYS A 131 -9.55 -14.97 -12.20
CA LYS A 131 -8.99 -15.31 -13.50
C LYS A 131 -8.54 -14.06 -14.25
N THR A 132 -7.65 -14.25 -15.24
CA THR A 132 -7.05 -13.17 -16.02
C THR A 132 -8.12 -12.31 -16.67
N GLU A 133 -9.17 -12.91 -17.25
CA GLU A 133 -10.24 -12.19 -17.94
C GLU A 133 -11.02 -11.27 -16.98
N GLY A 134 -11.26 -11.73 -15.75
CA GLY A 134 -11.90 -10.93 -14.70
C GLY A 134 -11.05 -9.73 -14.28
N PHE A 135 -9.74 -9.92 -14.13
CA PHE A 135 -8.83 -8.82 -13.82
C PHE A 135 -8.65 -7.85 -14.99
N VAL A 136 -8.58 -8.33 -16.23
CA VAL A 136 -8.54 -7.48 -17.43
C VAL A 136 -9.77 -6.59 -17.47
N TRP A 137 -10.96 -7.16 -17.27
CA TRP A 137 -12.19 -6.38 -17.18
C TRP A 137 -12.12 -5.32 -16.07
N LEU A 138 -11.74 -5.73 -14.85
CA LEU A 138 -11.73 -4.83 -13.70
C LEU A 138 -10.73 -3.68 -13.87
N PHE A 139 -9.51 -3.97 -14.35
CA PHE A 139 -8.51 -2.94 -14.61
C PHE A 139 -8.90 -2.03 -15.77
N THR A 140 -9.57 -2.56 -16.79
CA THR A 140 -10.08 -1.75 -17.91
C THR A 140 -11.15 -0.76 -17.43
N GLU A 141 -12.10 -1.23 -16.63
CA GLU A 141 -13.16 -0.38 -16.08
C GLU A 141 -12.61 0.64 -15.08
N PHE A 142 -11.64 0.25 -14.25
CA PHE A 142 -10.90 1.18 -13.40
C PHE A 142 -10.20 2.27 -14.22
N LYS A 143 -9.39 1.89 -15.22
CA LYS A 143 -8.65 2.83 -16.08
C LYS A 143 -9.60 3.79 -16.78
N LYS A 144 -10.71 3.28 -17.32
CA LYS A 144 -11.77 4.09 -17.94
C LYS A 144 -12.38 5.10 -16.96
N ALA A 145 -12.72 4.67 -15.75
CA ALA A 145 -13.24 5.57 -14.72
C ALA A 145 -12.22 6.65 -14.33
N MET A 146 -10.94 6.32 -14.39
CA MET A 146 -9.81 7.20 -14.08
C MET A 146 -9.31 8.06 -15.25
N GLY A 147 -10.14 8.28 -16.28
CA GLY A 147 -9.78 9.15 -17.40
C GLY A 147 -8.75 8.52 -18.35
N SER A 148 -8.71 7.18 -18.41
CA SER A 148 -7.77 6.39 -19.21
C SER A 148 -6.28 6.56 -18.82
N LYS A 149 -6.03 7.02 -17.60
CA LYS A 149 -4.68 7.21 -17.05
C LYS A 149 -4.20 5.93 -16.36
N ASP A 150 -2.99 5.49 -16.71
CA ASP A 150 -2.29 4.41 -16.00
C ASP A 150 -1.70 4.93 -14.69
N PRO A 151 -1.62 4.09 -13.64
CA PRO A 151 -0.81 4.43 -12.49
C PRO A 151 0.67 4.41 -12.89
N ALA A 152 1.52 5.25 -12.32
CA ALA A 152 2.95 5.17 -12.64
C ALA A 152 3.55 3.84 -12.14
N ASN A 153 3.13 3.42 -10.95
CA ASN A 153 3.58 2.19 -10.30
C ASN A 153 2.39 1.40 -9.77
N ILE A 154 2.42 0.08 -9.87
CA ILE A 154 1.42 -0.81 -9.29
C ILE A 154 2.06 -1.94 -8.48
N ILE A 155 1.54 -2.19 -7.28
CA ILE A 155 2.01 -3.25 -6.39
C ILE A 155 0.90 -4.27 -6.09
N THR A 156 1.17 -5.55 -6.33
CA THR A 156 0.22 -6.66 -6.13
C THR A 156 0.83 -7.86 -5.41
N ASN A 157 0.00 -8.85 -5.06
CA ASN A 157 0.49 -10.17 -4.63
C ASN A 157 1.09 -10.95 -5.82
N GLN A 158 1.56 -12.20 -5.60
CA GLN A 158 2.19 -13.04 -6.65
C GLN A 158 1.21 -13.77 -7.56
N ASP A 159 0.00 -13.24 -7.75
CA ASP A 159 -1.02 -13.86 -8.60
C ASP A 159 -0.65 -13.74 -10.10
N ILE A 160 -0.66 -14.89 -10.79
CA ILE A 160 -0.29 -15.01 -12.20
C ILE A 160 -1.31 -14.32 -13.10
N ALA A 161 -2.60 -14.41 -12.75
CA ALA A 161 -3.69 -13.81 -13.50
C ALA A 161 -3.67 -12.27 -13.39
N MET A 162 -3.42 -11.73 -12.20
CA MET A 162 -3.20 -10.30 -12.00
C MET A 162 -2.00 -9.81 -12.83
N LYS A 163 -0.87 -10.52 -12.77
CA LYS A 163 0.33 -10.15 -13.54
C LYS A 163 0.03 -10.08 -15.04
N ALA A 164 -0.67 -11.08 -15.59
CA ALA A 164 -1.05 -11.09 -17.00
C ALA A 164 -1.96 -9.91 -17.35
N ALA A 165 -2.98 -9.63 -16.53
CA ALA A 165 -3.91 -8.53 -16.75
C ALA A 165 -3.25 -7.14 -16.64
N ILE A 166 -2.28 -6.97 -15.74
CA ILE A 166 -1.52 -5.70 -15.61
C ILE A 166 -0.73 -5.41 -16.89
N VAL A 167 -0.03 -6.42 -17.42
CA VAL A 167 0.75 -6.28 -18.66
C VAL A 167 -0.16 -5.90 -19.84
N GLU A 168 -1.39 -6.41 -19.86
CA GLU A 168 -2.36 -6.12 -20.92
C GLU A 168 -2.97 -4.71 -20.80
N VAL A 169 -3.38 -4.29 -19.59
CA VAL A 169 -4.19 -3.07 -19.41
C VAL A 169 -3.34 -1.84 -19.07
N PHE A 170 -2.33 -2.00 -18.22
CA PHE A 170 -1.50 -0.95 -17.64
C PHE A 170 -0.10 -0.94 -18.28
N VAL A 171 -0.07 -0.75 -19.59
CA VAL A 171 1.13 -0.90 -20.43
C VAL A 171 2.30 0.04 -20.08
N SER A 172 2.02 1.16 -19.41
CA SER A 172 3.06 2.11 -18.98
C SER A 172 3.45 2.00 -17.50
N SER A 173 2.76 1.17 -16.73
CA SER A 173 3.00 1.02 -15.30
C SER A 173 4.20 0.12 -15.00
N VAL A 174 4.98 0.50 -13.99
CA VAL A 174 5.96 -0.42 -13.39
C VAL A 174 5.25 -1.33 -12.40
N HIS A 175 5.28 -2.64 -12.64
CA HIS A 175 4.70 -3.65 -11.77
C HIS A 175 5.72 -4.20 -10.77
N ARG A 176 5.32 -4.27 -9.50
CA ARG A 176 6.07 -4.90 -8.43
C ARG A 176 5.19 -5.83 -7.61
N ASN A 177 5.75 -6.91 -7.08
CA ASN A 177 5.07 -7.77 -6.11
C ASN A 177 5.37 -7.32 -4.67
N TYR A 178 4.42 -7.51 -3.75
CA TYR A 178 4.68 -7.31 -2.33
C TYR A 178 5.78 -8.25 -1.86
N ARG A 179 6.89 -7.65 -1.41
CA ARG A 179 7.99 -8.38 -0.77
C ARG A 179 7.51 -9.26 0.38
N TRP A 180 6.54 -8.79 1.16
CA TRP A 180 6.04 -9.56 2.31
C TRP A 180 5.49 -10.94 1.90
N HIS A 181 4.68 -11.04 0.84
CA HIS A 181 4.15 -12.33 0.38
C HIS A 181 5.27 -13.28 -0.08
N ILE A 182 6.26 -12.74 -0.79
CA ILE A 182 7.43 -13.49 -1.23
C ILE A 182 8.23 -13.99 -0.03
N MET A 183 8.45 -13.12 0.95
CA MET A 183 9.18 -13.46 2.17
C MET A 183 8.43 -14.46 3.05
N GLU A 184 7.10 -14.38 3.13
CA GLU A 184 6.30 -15.33 3.89
C GLU A 184 6.28 -16.71 3.20
N ASN A 185 6.22 -16.76 1.87
CA ASN A 185 6.38 -18.00 1.11
C ASN A 185 7.77 -18.59 1.27
N ALA A 186 8.81 -17.76 1.16
CA ALA A 186 10.20 -18.12 1.43
C ALA A 186 10.39 -18.67 2.84
N ARG A 187 9.77 -18.08 3.86
CA ARG A 187 9.85 -18.57 5.24
C ARG A 187 9.15 -19.92 5.42
N LYS A 188 8.06 -20.18 4.70
CA LYS A 188 7.39 -21.50 4.73
C LYS A 188 8.23 -22.60 4.10
N THR A 189 8.97 -22.31 3.03
CA THR A 189 9.77 -23.29 2.28
C THR A 189 11.22 -23.40 2.74
N MET A 190 11.77 -22.32 3.30
CA MET A 190 13.17 -22.19 3.75
C MET A 190 13.29 -21.86 5.23
N GLY A 191 12.20 -21.94 6.01
CA GLY A 191 12.18 -21.67 7.45
C GLY A 191 13.33 -22.31 8.23
N PRO A 192 13.69 -23.59 8.01
CA PRO A 192 14.84 -24.21 8.69
C PRO A 192 16.20 -23.51 8.46
N PHE A 193 16.33 -22.73 7.37
CA PHE A 193 17.52 -21.94 7.00
C PHE A 193 17.41 -20.49 7.50
N LEU A 194 16.21 -19.91 7.49
CA LEU A 194 15.96 -18.50 7.81
C LEU A 194 15.47 -18.26 9.26
N ASP A 195 15.10 -19.30 9.99
CA ASP A 195 14.71 -19.19 11.40
C ASP A 195 15.95 -19.07 12.29
N SER A 196 16.04 -17.93 12.97
CA SER A 196 17.13 -17.47 13.86
C SER A 196 17.37 -18.32 15.12
N LYS A 197 16.78 -19.50 15.23
CA LYS A 197 16.91 -20.38 16.41
C LYS A 197 17.96 -21.45 16.16
N GLY A 198 19.23 -21.08 16.30
CA GLY A 198 20.38 -21.99 16.32
C GLY A 198 21.71 -21.29 16.00
N ASP A 199 22.82 -21.77 16.56
CA ASP A 199 24.17 -21.27 16.29
C ASP A 199 24.48 -21.38 14.78
N GLY A 200 24.88 -20.26 14.16
CA GLY A 200 25.18 -20.14 12.72
C GLY A 200 24.00 -19.76 11.80
N LYS A 201 22.75 -19.97 12.22
CA LYS A 201 21.55 -19.63 11.40
C LYS A 201 21.20 -18.14 11.42
N GLN A 202 21.57 -17.46 12.50
CA GLN A 202 21.40 -16.01 12.61
C GLN A 202 22.23 -15.26 11.56
N GLU A 203 23.48 -15.68 11.33
CA GLU A 203 24.38 -15.03 10.37
C GLU A 203 23.86 -15.17 8.93
N LEU A 204 23.40 -16.36 8.54
CA LEU A 204 22.79 -16.57 7.21
C LEU A 204 21.57 -15.67 7.01
N ALA A 205 20.67 -15.61 7.99
CA ALA A 205 19.49 -14.77 7.91
C ALA A 205 19.84 -13.27 7.84
N ASP A 206 20.87 -12.84 8.58
CA ASP A 206 21.35 -11.46 8.58
C ASP A 206 22.03 -11.09 7.25
N ASP A 207 22.87 -11.97 6.70
CA ASP A 207 23.54 -11.77 5.40
C ASP A 207 22.52 -11.77 4.25
N PHE A 208 21.52 -12.66 4.30
CA PHE A 208 20.42 -12.68 3.33
C PHE A 208 19.61 -11.37 3.39
N LYS A 209 19.31 -10.89 4.61
CA LYS A 209 18.62 -9.62 4.81
C LYS A 209 19.47 -8.45 4.31
N ASP A 210 20.77 -8.42 4.61
CA ASP A 210 21.69 -7.39 4.13
C ASP A 210 21.76 -7.36 2.60
N CYS A 211 21.86 -8.53 1.98
CA CYS A 211 21.87 -8.68 0.53
C CYS A 211 20.64 -8.04 -0.13
N ILE A 212 19.46 -8.17 0.49
CA ILE A 212 18.21 -7.62 -0.06
C ILE A 212 18.03 -6.14 0.31
N ASP A 213 18.21 -5.80 1.58
CA ASP A 213 17.84 -4.47 2.12
C ASP A 213 18.92 -3.41 1.92
N ASN A 214 20.18 -3.82 1.81
CA ASN A 214 21.35 -2.95 1.71
C ASN A 214 22.08 -3.08 0.37
N SER A 215 21.35 -3.44 -0.68
CA SER A 215 21.78 -3.31 -2.08
C SER A 215 21.11 -2.11 -2.73
N PHE A 216 21.91 -1.20 -3.30
CA PHE A 216 21.41 0.09 -3.79
C PHE A 216 21.41 0.19 -5.32
N THR A 217 22.01 -0.77 -6.00
CA THR A 217 21.95 -0.92 -7.46
C THR A 217 21.71 -2.39 -7.79
N PRO A 218 21.14 -2.71 -8.97
CA PRO A 218 21.07 -4.08 -9.46
C PRO A 218 22.45 -4.76 -9.44
N ALA A 219 23.50 -4.08 -9.89
CA ALA A 219 24.86 -4.63 -9.92
C ALA A 219 25.38 -5.00 -8.51
N GLU A 220 25.13 -4.14 -7.51
CA GLU A 220 25.46 -4.46 -6.11
C GLU A 220 24.69 -5.67 -5.61
N PHE A 221 23.40 -5.77 -5.93
CA PHE A 221 22.58 -6.92 -5.56
C PHE A 221 23.13 -8.19 -6.19
N GLU A 222 23.42 -8.21 -7.49
CA GLU A 222 23.96 -9.39 -8.19
C GLU A 222 25.27 -9.87 -7.56
N GLN A 223 26.19 -8.95 -7.24
CA GLN A 223 27.45 -9.29 -6.58
C GLN A 223 27.24 -9.83 -5.16
N LYS A 224 26.43 -9.14 -4.34
CA LYS A 224 26.13 -9.59 -2.98
C LYS A 224 25.40 -10.93 -2.95
N TRP A 225 24.48 -11.13 -3.88
CA TRP A 225 23.70 -12.37 -4.00
C TRP A 225 24.61 -13.54 -4.35
N GLN A 226 25.49 -13.38 -5.34
CA GLN A 226 26.44 -14.44 -5.68
C GLN A 226 27.39 -14.76 -4.52
N ALA A 227 27.96 -13.73 -3.87
CA ALA A 227 28.82 -13.93 -2.71
C ALA A 227 28.11 -14.62 -1.55
N PHE A 228 26.83 -14.30 -1.33
CA PHE A 228 25.97 -14.97 -0.35
C PHE A 228 25.77 -16.45 -0.71
N LEU A 229 25.45 -16.77 -1.98
CA LEU A 229 25.29 -18.15 -2.41
C LEU A 229 26.59 -18.97 -2.25
N ASP A 230 27.73 -18.36 -2.59
CA ASP A 230 29.05 -19.01 -2.45
C ASP A 230 29.42 -19.25 -0.99
N LYS A 231 29.22 -18.26 -0.11
CA LYS A 231 29.53 -18.35 1.32
C LYS A 231 28.80 -19.51 2.01
N TYR A 232 27.56 -19.78 1.61
CA TYR A 232 26.70 -20.78 2.24
C TYR A 232 26.49 -22.03 1.38
N GLU A 233 27.23 -22.18 0.28
CA GLU A 233 27.15 -23.31 -0.66
C GLU A 233 25.74 -23.55 -1.23
N LEU A 234 24.98 -22.47 -1.47
CA LEU A 234 23.57 -22.49 -1.89
C LEU A 234 23.36 -22.41 -3.40
N ASN A 235 24.42 -22.44 -4.20
CA ASN A 235 24.36 -22.25 -5.66
C ASN A 235 23.44 -23.24 -6.40
N ASN A 236 23.25 -24.45 -5.86
CA ASN A 236 22.38 -25.47 -6.45
C ASN A 236 21.04 -25.61 -5.71
N ASP A 237 20.71 -24.70 -4.79
CA ASP A 237 19.46 -24.75 -4.04
C ASP A 237 18.31 -24.17 -4.88
N GLU A 238 17.37 -25.04 -5.28
CA GLU A 238 16.22 -24.66 -6.12
C GLU A 238 15.37 -23.54 -5.53
N ARG A 239 15.33 -23.40 -4.18
CA ARG A 239 14.50 -22.39 -3.51
C ARG A 239 15.14 -21.00 -3.62
N PHE A 240 16.46 -20.92 -3.48
CA PHE A 240 17.20 -19.68 -3.73
C PHE A 240 17.22 -19.33 -5.21
N GLN A 241 17.35 -20.32 -6.11
CA GLN A 241 17.21 -20.10 -7.54
C GLN A 241 15.84 -19.51 -7.89
N HIS A 242 14.75 -20.06 -7.33
CA HIS A 242 13.41 -19.53 -7.55
C HIS A 242 13.25 -18.08 -7.10
N LEU A 243 13.81 -17.71 -5.94
CA LEU A 243 13.81 -16.32 -5.47
C LEU A 243 14.59 -15.39 -6.40
N TYR A 244 15.74 -15.85 -6.90
CA TYR A 244 16.59 -15.14 -7.83
C TYR A 244 15.92 -14.91 -9.19
N ASP A 245 15.21 -15.92 -9.72
CA ASP A 245 14.48 -15.83 -10.98
C ASP A 245 13.40 -14.74 -10.94
N MET A 246 12.81 -14.54 -9.76
CA MET A 246 11.81 -13.49 -9.53
C MET A 246 12.40 -12.13 -9.14
N ARG A 247 13.73 -11.96 -9.02
CA ARG A 247 14.35 -10.75 -8.42
C ARG A 247 13.83 -9.41 -8.97
N HIS A 248 13.60 -9.35 -10.28
CA HIS A 248 13.11 -8.16 -10.99
C HIS A 248 11.70 -7.73 -10.58
N CYS A 249 10.95 -8.54 -9.83
CA CYS A 249 9.60 -8.19 -9.38
C CYS A 249 9.52 -7.81 -7.91
N TRP A 250 10.59 -7.91 -7.09
CA TRP A 250 10.48 -7.65 -5.65
C TRP A 250 11.71 -7.05 -4.97
N ILE A 251 12.90 -7.25 -5.53
CA ILE A 251 14.15 -6.76 -4.95
C ILE A 251 14.20 -5.22 -5.04
N PRO A 252 14.34 -4.49 -3.92
CA PRO A 252 14.30 -3.04 -3.91
C PRO A 252 15.29 -2.36 -4.86
N ALA A 253 16.48 -2.95 -5.05
CA ALA A 253 17.53 -2.42 -5.90
C ALA A 253 17.09 -2.19 -7.37
N TYR A 254 16.11 -2.95 -7.86
CA TYR A 254 15.55 -2.82 -9.21
C TYR A 254 14.52 -1.70 -9.36
N PHE A 255 14.01 -1.18 -8.24
CA PHE A 255 12.93 -0.18 -8.20
C PHE A 255 13.36 1.11 -7.51
N MET A 256 14.67 1.35 -7.36
CA MET A 256 15.17 2.53 -6.64
C MET A 256 14.75 3.85 -7.29
N HIS A 257 14.40 3.84 -8.59
CA HIS A 257 13.93 5.00 -9.35
C HIS A 257 12.40 5.10 -9.43
N CYS A 258 11.68 4.20 -8.76
CA CYS A 258 10.23 4.11 -8.79
C CYS A 258 9.63 4.47 -7.43
N PHE A 259 8.62 5.32 -7.43
CA PHE A 259 7.88 5.65 -6.21
C PHE A 259 6.99 4.48 -5.76
N PHE A 260 7.44 3.75 -4.75
CA PHE A 260 6.69 2.67 -4.11
C PHE A 260 6.57 2.90 -2.60
N PRO A 261 5.76 3.85 -2.08
CA PRO A 261 5.68 4.17 -0.65
C PRO A 261 5.24 2.99 0.26
N PHE A 262 4.87 1.86 -0.34
CA PHE A 262 4.54 0.58 0.28
C PHE A 262 5.76 -0.37 0.47
N LEU A 263 7.00 0.16 0.39
CA LEU A 263 8.26 -0.58 0.13
C LEU A 263 8.52 -1.87 0.91
N GLN A 264 8.06 -1.98 2.16
CA GLN A 264 8.51 -3.05 3.07
C GLN A 264 7.39 -3.91 3.67
N THR A 265 6.15 -3.44 3.67
CA THR A 265 5.05 -4.16 4.33
C THR A 265 3.76 -4.00 3.57
N THR A 266 2.98 -5.08 3.54
CA THR A 266 1.54 -5.06 3.25
C THR A 266 0.77 -4.26 4.30
N ALA A 267 1.38 -3.67 5.33
CA ALA A 267 0.69 -3.02 6.45
C ALA A 267 -0.38 -2.00 6.06
N ARG A 268 -0.26 -1.35 4.89
CA ARG A 268 -1.29 -0.46 4.36
C ARG A 268 -2.45 -1.22 3.72
N SER A 269 -2.17 -2.17 2.83
CA SER A 269 -3.21 -3.04 2.24
C SER A 269 -3.83 -3.95 3.30
N GLU A 270 -3.04 -4.63 4.14
CA GLU A 270 -3.50 -5.40 5.31
C GLU A 270 -4.20 -4.56 6.36
N GLY A 271 -3.71 -3.35 6.67
CA GLY A 271 -4.37 -2.44 7.60
C GLY A 271 -5.75 -2.04 7.07
N PHE A 272 -5.85 -1.80 5.77
CA PHE A 272 -7.12 -1.57 5.10
C PHE A 272 -7.99 -2.84 5.07
N ASN A 273 -7.44 -4.00 4.75
CA ASN A 273 -8.12 -5.29 4.79
C ASN A 273 -8.63 -5.61 6.20
N ALA A 274 -7.89 -5.22 7.24
CA ALA A 274 -8.30 -5.35 8.63
C ALA A 274 -9.43 -4.37 8.99
N ILE A 275 -9.40 -3.15 8.45
CA ILE A 275 -10.52 -2.21 8.53
C ILE A 275 -11.75 -2.83 7.85
N LEU A 276 -11.62 -3.30 6.60
CA LEU A 276 -12.71 -3.99 5.91
C LEU A 276 -13.22 -5.18 6.72
N LYS A 277 -12.36 -6.08 7.22
CA LYS A 277 -12.74 -7.23 8.05
C LYS A 277 -13.49 -6.83 9.34
N ARG A 278 -13.23 -5.64 9.89
CA ARG A 278 -13.93 -5.13 11.09
C ARG A 278 -15.33 -4.63 10.78
N TYR A 279 -15.53 -4.02 9.61
CA TYR A 279 -16.79 -3.37 9.22
C TYR A 279 -17.66 -4.24 8.30
N VAL A 280 -17.06 -5.22 7.63
CA VAL A 280 -17.67 -6.10 6.64
C VAL A 280 -17.50 -7.55 7.09
N ASN A 281 -18.62 -8.24 7.32
CA ASN A 281 -18.62 -9.66 7.59
C ASN A 281 -18.79 -10.45 6.27
N PRO A 282 -18.11 -11.59 6.07
CA PRO A 282 -18.25 -12.39 4.85
C PRO A 282 -19.68 -12.83 4.53
N LYS A 283 -20.56 -12.90 5.55
CA LYS A 283 -22.00 -13.22 5.40
C LYS A 283 -22.87 -11.98 5.18
N ASN A 284 -22.29 -10.83 4.87
CA ASN A 284 -23.06 -9.62 4.55
C ASN A 284 -23.40 -9.59 3.06
N SER A 285 -24.51 -8.92 2.77
CA SER A 285 -24.97 -8.66 1.42
C SER A 285 -24.05 -7.64 0.72
N MET A 286 -24.06 -7.63 -0.60
CA MET A 286 -23.33 -6.69 -1.44
C MET A 286 -23.76 -5.24 -1.14
N LEU A 287 -25.06 -4.98 -0.99
CA LEU A 287 -25.56 -3.66 -0.61
C LEU A 287 -24.97 -3.19 0.73
N ASN A 288 -24.97 -4.08 1.72
CA ASN A 288 -24.40 -3.76 3.02
C ASN A 288 -22.90 -3.45 2.91
N PHE A 289 -22.16 -4.19 2.08
CA PHE A 289 -20.74 -3.90 1.82
C PHE A 289 -20.58 -2.48 1.28
N VAL A 290 -21.31 -2.13 0.22
CA VAL A 290 -21.21 -0.81 -0.44
C VAL A 290 -21.56 0.32 0.53
N GLN A 291 -22.58 0.14 1.36
CA GLN A 291 -22.94 1.11 2.39
C GLN A 291 -21.85 1.29 3.45
N GLN A 292 -21.17 0.21 3.87
CA GLN A 292 -20.03 0.31 4.78
C GLN A 292 -18.82 0.93 4.09
N TYR A 293 -18.58 0.62 2.82
CA TYR A 293 -17.54 1.21 2.00
C TYR A 293 -17.69 2.75 1.94
N LYS A 294 -18.90 3.27 1.65
CA LYS A 294 -19.20 4.72 1.68
C LYS A 294 -18.85 5.34 3.04
N LYS A 295 -19.19 4.68 4.15
CA LYS A 295 -18.87 5.17 5.51
C LYS A 295 -17.36 5.16 5.82
N ILE A 296 -16.62 4.16 5.35
CA ILE A 296 -15.16 4.11 5.49
C ILE A 296 -14.55 5.27 4.70
N GLN A 297 -15.03 5.50 3.48
CA GLN A 297 -14.54 6.58 2.62
C GLN A 297 -14.76 7.96 3.24
N GLN A 298 -15.94 8.23 3.79
CA GLN A 298 -16.23 9.47 4.53
C GLN A 298 -15.27 9.68 5.70
N ARG A 299 -14.93 8.63 6.45
CA ARG A 299 -13.96 8.74 7.57
C ARG A 299 -12.54 9.03 7.09
N ILE A 300 -12.15 8.50 5.93
CA ILE A 300 -10.86 8.81 5.32
C ILE A 300 -10.82 10.29 4.95
N PHE A 301 -11.85 10.81 4.26
CA PHE A 301 -11.93 12.23 3.91
C PHE A 301 -11.91 13.14 5.13
N SER A 302 -12.72 12.87 6.16
CA SER A 302 -12.67 13.66 7.40
C SER A 302 -11.28 13.68 8.04
N LYS A 303 -10.52 12.58 7.93
CA LYS A 303 -9.14 12.53 8.43
C LYS A 303 -8.19 13.36 7.56
N GLN A 304 -8.39 13.39 6.24
CA GLN A 304 -7.64 14.25 5.33
C GLN A 304 -7.89 15.73 5.65
N ASP A 305 -9.16 16.14 5.78
CA ASP A 305 -9.54 17.51 6.13
C ASP A 305 -8.88 17.98 7.44
N LEU A 306 -8.86 17.11 8.45
CA LEU A 306 -8.18 17.39 9.71
C LEU A 306 -6.66 17.59 9.54
N GLN A 307 -6.01 16.85 8.63
CA GLN A 307 -4.58 17.05 8.34
C GLN A 307 -4.32 18.32 7.52
N GLU A 308 -5.21 18.65 6.59
CA GLU A 308 -5.11 19.89 5.82
C GLU A 308 -5.29 21.11 6.73
N ALA A 309 -6.31 21.09 7.59
CA ALA A 309 -6.52 22.12 8.60
C ALA A 309 -5.32 22.23 9.56
N ALA A 310 -4.75 21.10 10.00
CA ALA A 310 -3.55 21.10 10.84
C ALA A 310 -2.32 21.66 10.11
N THR A 311 -2.20 21.42 8.81
CA THR A 311 -1.11 21.98 7.98
C THR A 311 -1.25 23.49 7.81
N ALA A 312 -2.48 23.97 7.61
CA ALA A 312 -2.75 25.40 7.45
C ALA A 312 -2.60 26.20 8.76
N THR A 313 -3.01 25.63 9.90
CA THR A 313 -3.13 26.36 11.17
C THR A 313 -1.95 26.17 12.10
N LYS A 314 -1.29 25.01 12.10
CA LYS A 314 -0.22 24.70 13.07
C LYS A 314 1.13 25.00 12.45
N VAL A 315 1.88 25.89 13.08
CA VAL A 315 3.27 26.17 12.70
C VAL A 315 4.19 25.07 13.24
N PRO A 316 4.86 24.29 12.38
CA PRO A 316 5.89 23.34 12.83
C PRO A 316 7.08 24.09 13.43
N ARG A 317 7.67 23.53 14.49
CA ARG A 317 8.90 24.03 15.10
C ARG A 317 10.09 23.58 14.27
N TYR A 318 11.09 24.44 14.10
CA TYR A 318 12.37 24.07 13.50
C TYR A 318 13.25 23.33 14.52
N LEU A 319 14.01 22.34 14.06
CA LEU A 319 14.96 21.56 14.86
C LEU A 319 16.40 22.02 14.66
N THR A 320 16.76 22.44 13.45
CA THR A 320 18.18 22.63 13.06
C THR A 320 18.50 24.04 12.58
N GLY A 321 17.48 24.81 12.16
CA GLY A 321 17.66 26.13 11.55
C GLY A 321 18.23 26.08 10.12
N HIS A 322 18.43 24.89 9.57
CA HIS A 322 19.02 24.69 8.24
C HIS A 322 18.17 25.37 7.15
N PRO A 323 18.75 26.00 6.11
CA PRO A 323 17.98 26.61 5.02
C PRO A 323 17.02 25.64 4.33
N MET A 324 17.43 24.39 4.11
CA MET A 324 16.55 23.32 3.59
C MET A 324 15.30 23.11 4.45
N GLU A 325 15.43 23.24 5.78
CA GLU A 325 14.29 23.10 6.70
C GLU A 325 13.24 24.19 6.46
N HIS A 326 13.68 25.42 6.16
CA HIS A 326 12.79 26.52 5.81
C HIS A 326 12.13 26.33 4.45
N GLN A 327 12.87 25.80 3.48
CA GLN A 327 12.35 25.51 2.15
C GLN A 327 11.30 24.39 2.19
N MET A 328 11.63 23.27 2.82
CA MET A 328 10.74 22.10 2.90
C MET A 328 9.46 22.38 3.68
N LYS A 329 9.50 23.26 4.68
CA LYS A 329 8.28 23.71 5.38
C LYS A 329 7.27 24.39 4.44
N LYS A 330 7.74 25.09 3.40
CA LYS A 330 6.86 25.75 2.42
C LYS A 330 6.33 24.76 1.38
N ALA A 331 7.08 23.70 1.08
CA ALA A 331 6.74 22.72 0.07
C ALA A 331 5.87 21.57 0.61
N TYR A 332 6.14 21.10 1.83
CA TYR A 332 5.54 19.89 2.38
C TYR A 332 4.32 20.15 3.26
N THR A 333 3.43 19.16 3.28
CA THR A 333 2.40 19.07 4.32
C THR A 333 3.07 18.94 5.68
N ARG A 334 2.38 19.34 6.75
CA ARG A 334 2.95 19.28 8.10
C ARG A 334 3.45 17.87 8.46
N ARG A 335 2.74 16.83 8.00
CA ARG A 335 3.11 15.44 8.29
C ARG A 335 4.39 15.04 7.57
N LEU A 336 4.49 15.32 6.26
CA LEU A 336 5.71 15.07 5.50
C LEU A 336 6.89 15.90 6.02
N PHE A 337 6.64 17.16 6.41
CA PHE A 337 7.67 18.00 7.00
C PHE A 337 8.28 17.38 8.27
N ASN A 338 7.47 16.79 9.15
CA ASN A 338 8.00 16.13 10.36
C ASN A 338 8.85 14.88 10.01
N VAL A 339 8.49 14.15 8.94
CA VAL A 339 9.29 13.02 8.45
C VAL A 339 10.63 13.52 7.92
N PHE A 340 10.60 14.54 7.07
CA PHE A 340 11.80 15.20 6.56
C PHE A 340 12.70 15.70 7.69
N GLN A 341 12.13 16.36 8.71
CA GLN A 341 12.90 16.87 9.84
C GLN A 341 13.63 15.77 10.61
N HIS A 342 12.98 14.61 10.79
CA HIS A 342 13.58 13.45 11.42
C HIS A 342 14.74 12.90 10.59
N GLU A 343 14.58 12.81 9.27
CA GLU A 343 15.67 12.39 8.36
C GLU A 343 16.82 13.41 8.34
N LEU A 344 16.49 14.71 8.33
CA LEU A 344 17.49 15.79 8.40
C LEU A 344 18.28 15.71 9.71
N GLN A 345 17.62 15.44 10.84
CA GLN A 345 18.29 15.22 12.10
C GLN A 345 19.23 14.01 12.03
N LEU A 346 18.73 12.88 11.51
CA LEU A 346 19.55 11.67 11.42
C LEU A 346 20.69 11.80 10.40
N SER A 347 20.60 12.71 9.42
CA SER A 347 21.69 13.00 8.50
C SER A 347 22.94 13.54 9.20
N SER A 348 22.81 14.15 10.39
CA SER A 348 23.96 14.60 11.20
C SER A 348 24.80 13.45 11.77
N SER A 349 24.32 12.20 11.66
CA SER A 349 25.12 11.01 11.94
C SER A 349 26.15 10.69 10.84
N TYR A 350 26.19 11.50 9.77
CA TYR A 350 27.17 11.43 8.68
C TYR A 350 27.95 12.73 8.55
N TYR A 351 29.14 12.65 7.95
CA TYR A 351 29.96 13.79 7.58
C TYR A 351 30.48 13.63 6.15
N VAL A 352 30.82 14.77 5.54
CA VAL A 352 31.29 14.84 4.16
C VAL A 352 32.81 14.86 4.13
N VAL A 353 33.40 14.03 3.27
CA VAL A 353 34.83 14.01 2.94
C VAL A 353 34.96 14.31 1.45
N HIS A 354 35.70 15.37 1.11
CA HIS A 354 36.00 15.69 -0.28
C HIS A 354 37.09 14.76 -0.81
N VAL A 355 36.78 14.01 -1.87
CA VAL A 355 37.71 13.06 -2.50
C VAL A 355 38.44 13.76 -3.66
N GLU A 356 37.69 14.42 -4.53
CA GLU A 356 38.22 15.17 -5.66
C GLU A 356 37.40 16.46 -5.86
N GLY A 357 37.97 17.57 -5.36
CA GLY A 357 37.32 18.88 -5.41
C GLY A 357 35.92 18.89 -4.76
N ASP A 358 35.03 19.67 -5.36
CA ASP A 358 33.62 19.79 -4.95
C ASP A 358 32.72 18.74 -5.62
N ASP A 359 33.21 18.05 -6.64
CA ASP A 359 32.40 17.21 -7.52
C ASP A 359 32.37 15.75 -7.09
N LEU A 360 33.34 15.29 -6.31
CA LEU A 360 33.37 13.94 -5.75
C LEU A 360 33.53 13.96 -4.24
N ILE A 361 32.49 13.53 -3.54
CA ILE A 361 32.45 13.50 -2.07
C ILE A 361 32.06 12.11 -1.56
N ASP A 362 32.59 11.76 -0.39
CA ASP A 362 32.18 10.60 0.39
C ASP A 362 31.37 11.07 1.60
N VAL A 363 30.16 10.53 1.76
CA VAL A 363 29.31 10.72 2.94
C VAL A 363 29.56 9.55 3.89
N VAL A 364 30.29 9.82 4.97
CA VAL A 364 30.85 8.82 5.87
C VAL A 364 30.09 8.84 7.21
N PRO A 365 29.70 7.68 7.77
CA PRO A 365 29.04 7.64 9.07
C PRO A 365 30.00 7.92 10.21
N TYR A 366 29.53 8.66 11.22
CA TYR A 366 30.18 8.76 12.52
C TYR A 366 30.04 7.42 13.25
N ARG A 367 31.11 6.61 13.28
CA ARG A 367 31.09 5.26 13.88
C ARG A 367 30.67 5.19 15.36
N ARG A 368 30.71 6.31 16.09
CA ARG A 368 30.28 6.40 17.50
C ARG A 368 28.83 6.85 17.67
N CYS A 369 28.14 7.20 16.58
CA CYS A 369 26.73 7.53 16.64
C CYS A 369 25.94 6.22 16.85
N PRO A 370 25.10 6.12 17.89
CA PRO A 370 24.32 4.91 18.14
C PRO A 370 23.25 4.69 17.07
N ASP A 371 22.71 5.78 16.52
CA ASP A 371 21.60 5.76 15.56
C ASP A 371 22.11 6.17 14.17
N LEU A 372 22.53 5.17 13.38
CA LEU A 372 22.95 5.37 12.00
C LEU A 372 21.76 5.11 11.07
N LEU A 373 21.21 6.16 10.46
CA LEU A 373 20.06 6.07 9.53
C LEU A 373 20.25 4.99 8.46
N TYR A 374 21.49 4.83 7.99
CA TYR A 374 21.86 3.96 6.90
C TYR A 374 23.05 3.05 7.24
N GLY A 375 23.20 2.74 8.53
CA GLY A 375 24.28 1.89 9.03
C GLY A 375 25.66 2.49 8.77
N THR A 376 26.66 1.62 8.69
CA THR A 376 28.09 1.97 8.63
C THR A 376 28.62 2.19 7.21
N ARG A 377 27.75 2.19 6.20
CA ARG A 377 28.12 2.37 4.80
C ARG A 377 28.56 3.80 4.52
N THR A 378 29.65 3.93 3.77
CA THR A 378 30.06 5.19 3.13
C THR A 378 29.37 5.31 1.77
N PHE A 379 28.79 6.47 1.48
CA PHE A 379 28.15 6.74 0.20
C PHE A 379 29.03 7.68 -0.61
N ARG A 380 29.52 7.20 -1.75
CA ARG A 380 30.20 8.06 -2.73
C ARG A 380 29.15 8.79 -3.56
N VAL A 381 29.31 10.10 -3.65
CA VAL A 381 28.38 10.99 -4.34
C VAL A 381 29.18 11.79 -5.35
N THR A 382 28.85 11.64 -6.62
CA THR A 382 29.34 12.51 -7.68
C THR A 382 28.29 13.58 -7.93
N SER A 383 28.68 14.84 -7.86
CA SER A 383 27.83 15.98 -8.21
C SER A 383 28.20 16.47 -9.61
N PHE A 384 27.22 16.58 -10.49
CA PHE A 384 27.38 17.29 -11.75
C PHE A 384 26.66 18.63 -11.65
N ARG A 385 27.40 19.72 -11.82
CA ARG A 385 26.85 21.09 -11.81
C ARG A 385 26.66 21.55 -13.25
N VAL A 386 25.42 21.61 -13.72
CA VAL A 386 25.07 22.23 -15.00
C VAL A 386 24.00 23.29 -14.74
N GLU A 387 24.31 24.56 -15.01
CA GLU A 387 23.34 25.68 -14.89
C GLU A 387 22.58 25.74 -13.54
N GLY A 388 23.24 25.38 -12.43
CA GLY A 388 22.62 25.38 -11.09
C GLY A 388 21.76 24.15 -10.77
N LEU A 389 21.68 23.16 -11.66
CA LEU A 389 21.18 21.82 -11.39
C LEU A 389 22.30 20.97 -10.80
N TYR A 390 22.00 20.31 -9.68
CA TYR A 390 22.86 19.33 -9.05
C TYR A 390 22.24 17.95 -9.26
N SER A 391 22.93 17.06 -9.96
CA SER A 391 22.54 15.65 -10.04
C SER A 391 23.54 14.80 -9.27
N TYR A 392 23.02 13.87 -8.45
CA TYR A 392 23.81 12.99 -7.61
C TYR A 392 23.71 11.55 -8.12
N THR A 393 24.83 10.86 -8.27
CA THR A 393 24.88 9.47 -8.74
C THR A 393 24.46 8.44 -7.69
N CYS A 394 24.21 8.86 -6.45
CA CYS A 394 23.70 7.98 -5.42
C CYS A 394 22.22 7.70 -5.68
N CYS A 395 21.91 6.50 -6.20
CA CYS A 395 20.55 5.99 -6.53
C CYS A 395 19.57 5.96 -5.34
N LYS A 396 19.95 6.51 -4.19
CA LYS A 396 19.12 6.60 -3.00
C LYS A 396 18.28 7.86 -2.96
N PHE A 397 18.72 8.95 -3.59
CA PHE A 397 17.90 10.16 -3.66
C PHE A 397 16.62 9.94 -4.50
N ASP A 398 16.58 8.86 -5.30
CA ASP A 398 15.40 8.42 -6.04
C ASP A 398 14.43 7.57 -5.21
N ARG A 399 14.78 7.23 -3.95
CA ARG A 399 14.00 6.32 -3.09
C ARG A 399 12.73 6.95 -2.48
N TYR A 400 12.33 8.15 -2.94
CA TYR A 400 11.29 8.95 -2.29
C TYR A 400 10.06 9.17 -3.12
#